data_AF-A0A383D469-F1
#
_entry.id   AF-A0A383D469-F1
#
_cell.length_a   1.000
_cell.length_b   1.000
_cell.length_c   1.000
_cell.angle_alpha   90.00
_cell.angle_beta   90.00
_cell.angle_gamma   90.00
#
_symmetry.space_group_name_H-M   'P 1'
#
loop_
_entity.id
_entity.type
_entity.pdbx_description
1 polymer ?
#
loop_
_entity_poly.entity_id
_entity_poly.type
_entity_poly.pdbx_seq_one_letter_code
_entity_poly.pdbx_strand_id
1 'polypeptide(L)'
;MFNLGEADRIVTLLTPNYGIIRAVAKGVRKPNSRIGGHLDILNKINAYVRIGENLNNLSQADTIDGYSGIKQNLKKISLCFYILELSEKFSVENDPNNNIYQLLEEVLESIKSVENDELLIRWFEIKLLISAGFLPELYNCLISGKKLKEGDHVFSFNEGGLIDYHYYSESLNHSIILKKTIKATRFLVDNNW
;
A
#
# COMPACT_ATOMS: atom_id res chain seq x y z
N MET A 1 -2.67 9.02 -12.46
CA MET A 1 -3.54 10.00 -13.16
C MET A 1 -3.37 9.82 -14.66
N PHE A 2 -4.44 9.96 -15.43
CA PHE A 2 -4.41 9.88 -16.90
C PHE A 2 -4.99 11.15 -17.51
N ASN A 3 -4.42 11.63 -18.61
CA ASN A 3 -5.00 12.78 -19.32
C ASN A 3 -6.23 12.33 -20.11
N LEU A 4 -7.28 13.16 -20.10
CA LEU A 4 -8.47 12.95 -20.91
C LEU A 4 -8.69 14.21 -21.76
N GLY A 5 -8.51 14.08 -23.07
CA GLY A 5 -8.47 15.24 -23.96
C GLY A 5 -7.37 16.24 -23.57
N GLU A 6 -7.54 17.51 -23.96
CA GLU A 6 -6.51 18.54 -23.74
C GLU A 6 -6.50 19.10 -22.32
N ALA A 7 -7.68 19.28 -21.72
CA ALA A 7 -7.85 20.06 -20.50
C ALA A 7 -8.21 19.22 -19.26
N ASP A 8 -8.66 17.98 -19.42
CA ASP A 8 -9.21 17.18 -18.34
C ASP A 8 -8.22 16.10 -17.87
N ARG A 9 -8.40 15.60 -16.64
CA ARG A 9 -7.66 14.44 -16.12
C ARG A 9 -8.61 13.46 -15.43
N ILE A 10 -8.27 12.18 -15.53
CA ILE A 10 -8.78 11.14 -14.64
C ILE A 10 -7.85 11.05 -13.44
N VAL A 11 -8.43 11.21 -12.26
CA VAL A 11 -7.76 11.05 -10.97
C VAL A 11 -8.24 9.78 -10.28
N THR A 12 -7.33 9.12 -9.57
CA THR A 12 -7.63 8.00 -8.69
C THR A 12 -7.55 8.52 -7.26
N LEU A 13 -8.61 8.33 -6.49
CA LEU A 13 -8.68 8.68 -5.07
C LEU A 13 -8.84 7.38 -4.28
N LEU A 14 -7.93 7.12 -3.36
CA LEU A 14 -8.18 6.14 -2.31
C LEU A 14 -8.92 6.83 -1.17
N THR A 15 -10.07 6.31 -0.77
CA THR A 15 -10.95 6.94 0.21
C THR A 15 -11.23 5.99 1.38
N PRO A 16 -11.46 6.52 2.59
CA PRO A 16 -11.73 5.67 3.76
C PRO A 16 -13.08 4.95 3.68
N ASN A 17 -14.09 5.59 3.05
CA ASN A 17 -15.48 5.15 3.13
C ASN A 17 -16.05 4.60 1.82
N TYR A 18 -15.37 4.78 0.69
CA TYR A 18 -15.86 4.39 -0.64
C TYR A 18 -14.84 3.59 -1.46
N GLY A 19 -13.72 3.17 -0.85
CA GLY A 19 -12.65 2.48 -1.55
C GLY A 19 -11.98 3.36 -2.60
N ILE A 20 -11.58 2.76 -3.73
CA ILE A 20 -11.06 3.53 -4.87
C ILE A 20 -12.20 4.21 -5.60
N ILE A 21 -12.06 5.52 -5.85
CA ILE A 21 -12.89 6.31 -6.74
C ILE A 21 -12.02 6.82 -7.90
N ARG A 22 -12.38 6.46 -9.13
CA ARG A 22 -11.84 7.09 -10.35
C ARG A 22 -12.80 8.16 -10.84
N ALA A 23 -12.34 9.40 -11.00
CA ALA A 23 -13.17 10.52 -11.38
C ALA A 23 -12.49 11.46 -12.40
N VAL A 24 -13.29 12.08 -13.27
CA VAL A 24 -12.81 13.12 -14.18
C VAL A 24 -12.87 14.47 -13.49
N ALA A 25 -11.71 15.13 -13.45
CA ALA A 25 -11.55 16.53 -13.13
C ALA A 25 -11.52 17.35 -14.44
N LYS A 26 -12.67 17.95 -14.77
CA LYS A 26 -12.84 18.70 -16.02
C LYS A 26 -12.12 20.05 -15.97
N GLY A 27 -11.46 20.41 -17.07
CA GLY A 27 -10.73 21.67 -17.22
C GLY A 27 -9.56 21.83 -16.26
N VAL A 28 -9.13 20.76 -15.58
CA VAL A 28 -8.18 20.85 -14.48
C VAL A 28 -6.81 21.37 -14.91
N ARG A 29 -6.46 21.21 -16.18
CA ARG A 29 -5.20 21.70 -16.77
C ARG A 29 -5.30 23.13 -17.32
N LYS A 30 -6.47 23.78 -17.27
CA LYS A 30 -6.61 25.17 -17.69
C LYS A 30 -5.84 26.09 -16.71
N PRO A 31 -5.21 27.19 -17.19
CA PRO A 31 -4.45 28.09 -16.32
C PRO A 31 -5.25 28.68 -15.15
N ASN A 32 -6.57 28.83 -15.31
CA ASN A 32 -7.49 29.37 -14.30
C ASN A 32 -8.21 28.27 -13.49
N SER A 33 -7.76 27.02 -13.56
CA SER A 33 -8.32 25.90 -12.82
C SER A 33 -8.18 26.11 -11.32
N ARG A 34 -9.32 26.10 -10.60
CA ARG A 34 -9.35 26.24 -9.14
C ARG A 34 -8.94 24.96 -8.41
N ILE A 35 -9.06 23.80 -9.06
CA ILE A 35 -8.78 22.50 -8.45
C ILE A 35 -7.43 21.90 -8.89
N GLY A 36 -6.74 22.52 -9.86
CA GLY A 36 -5.52 21.97 -10.47
C GLY A 36 -4.38 21.73 -9.49
N GLY A 37 -4.10 22.70 -8.60
CA GLY A 37 -3.04 22.57 -7.60
C GLY A 37 -3.36 21.55 -6.50
N HIS A 38 -4.64 21.27 -6.27
CA HIS A 38 -5.07 20.29 -5.26
C HIS A 38 -4.94 18.86 -5.76
N LEU A 39 -5.08 18.63 -7.07
CA LEU A 39 -5.01 17.30 -7.69
C LEU A 39 -3.60 16.96 -8.20
N ASP A 40 -2.59 17.23 -7.39
CA ASP A 40 -1.25 16.69 -7.60
C ASP A 40 -1.13 15.28 -6.98
N ILE A 41 -0.20 14.47 -7.48
CA ILE A 41 0.07 13.14 -6.89
C ILE A 41 0.61 13.36 -5.47
N LEU A 42 0.31 12.43 -4.54
CA LEU A 42 0.69 12.53 -3.14
C LEU A 42 0.16 13.82 -2.48
N ASN A 43 -1.15 14.06 -2.64
CA ASN A 43 -1.89 15.04 -1.87
C ASN A 43 -2.99 14.33 -1.09
N LYS A 44 -3.11 14.64 0.19
CA LYS A 44 -4.31 14.37 0.96
C LYS A 44 -5.27 15.54 0.75
N ILE A 45 -6.49 15.25 0.31
CA ILE A 45 -7.47 16.27 -0.05
C ILE A 45 -8.84 15.94 0.55
N ASN A 46 -9.64 16.98 0.79
CA ASN A 46 -11.08 16.86 0.75
C ASN A 46 -11.52 16.98 -0.71
N ALA A 47 -12.44 16.14 -1.16
CA ALA A 47 -12.94 16.18 -2.53
C ALA A 47 -14.46 16.04 -2.56
N TYR A 48 -15.12 16.82 -3.41
CA TYR A 48 -16.51 16.60 -3.77
C TYR A 48 -16.57 15.88 -5.11
N VAL A 49 -17.06 14.64 -5.07
CA VAL A 49 -17.21 13.80 -6.26
C VAL A 49 -18.69 13.50 -6.47
N ARG A 50 -19.21 13.90 -7.64
CA ARG A 50 -20.53 13.48 -8.09
C ARG A 50 -20.41 12.10 -8.74
N ILE A 51 -21.07 11.12 -8.14
CA ILE A 51 -21.18 9.77 -8.69
C ILE A 51 -22.11 9.79 -9.91
N GLY A 52 -21.69 9.17 -11.01
CA GLY A 52 -22.46 9.08 -12.24
C GLY A 52 -22.51 7.63 -12.74
N GLU A 53 -23.48 7.31 -13.61
CA GLU A 53 -23.67 5.94 -14.11
C GLU A 53 -22.46 5.39 -14.88
N ASN A 54 -21.80 6.25 -15.67
CA ASN A 54 -20.65 5.86 -16.49
C ASN A 54 -19.31 6.44 -16.01
N LEU A 55 -19.35 7.61 -15.39
CA LEU A 55 -18.13 8.34 -15.04
C LEU A 55 -18.38 9.28 -13.87
N ASN A 56 -17.57 9.15 -12.82
CA ASN A 56 -17.60 10.07 -11.70
C ASN A 56 -16.98 11.42 -12.10
N ASN A 57 -17.47 12.50 -11.52
CA ASN A 57 -16.98 13.85 -11.78
C ASN A 57 -16.53 14.53 -10.48
N LEU A 58 -15.27 14.92 -10.43
CA LEU A 58 -14.72 15.71 -9.32
C LEU A 58 -14.95 17.19 -9.63
N SER A 59 -15.73 17.87 -8.79
CA SER A 59 -16.09 19.27 -8.98
C SER A 59 -15.40 20.23 -8.02
N GLN A 60 -14.97 19.75 -6.84
CA GLN A 60 -14.24 20.54 -5.84
C GLN A 60 -13.16 19.68 -5.19
N ALA A 61 -12.05 20.33 -4.81
CA ALA A 61 -10.99 19.72 -4.03
C ALA A 61 -10.29 20.81 -3.21
N ASP A 62 -9.94 20.48 -1.97
CA ASP A 62 -9.16 21.31 -1.06
C ASP A 62 -8.04 20.47 -0.45
N THR A 63 -6.80 20.97 -0.51
CA THR A 63 -5.64 20.26 0.06
C THR A 63 -5.69 20.29 1.58
N ILE A 64 -5.59 19.11 2.20
CA ILE A 64 -5.39 18.93 3.64
C ILE A 64 -3.88 18.87 3.94
N ASP A 65 -3.15 18.02 3.21
CA ASP A 65 -1.69 17.94 3.26
C ASP A 65 -1.14 17.71 1.85
N GLY A 66 -0.21 18.58 1.43
CA GLY A 66 0.47 18.48 0.14
C GLY A 66 1.80 17.73 0.21
N TYR A 67 2.21 17.29 1.41
CA TYR A 67 3.46 16.57 1.68
C TYR A 67 4.70 17.24 1.07
N SER A 68 4.78 18.57 1.14
CA SER A 68 5.82 19.36 0.45
C SER A 68 7.24 18.96 0.86
N GLY A 69 7.48 18.67 2.14
CA GLY A 69 8.77 18.18 2.65
C GLY A 69 9.18 16.83 2.06
N ILE A 70 8.21 15.93 1.84
CA ILE A 70 8.45 14.64 1.15
C ILE A 70 8.76 14.91 -0.33
N LYS A 71 7.98 15.77 -0.99
CA LYS A 71 8.13 16.06 -2.42
C LYS A 71 9.46 16.72 -2.77
N GLN A 72 10.08 17.44 -1.84
CA GLN A 72 11.41 18.04 -2.00
C GLN A 72 12.55 17.02 -1.86
N ASN A 73 12.29 15.82 -1.35
CA ASN A 73 13.28 14.76 -1.19
C ASN A 73 13.03 13.62 -2.21
N LEU A 74 13.95 13.47 -3.17
CA LEU A 74 13.82 12.50 -4.25
C LEU A 74 13.66 11.04 -3.77
N LYS A 75 14.36 10.65 -2.69
CA LYS A 75 14.25 9.30 -2.13
C LYS A 75 12.86 9.11 -1.52
N LYS A 76 12.41 10.03 -0.67
CA LYS A 76 11.12 9.91 0.04
C LYS A 76 9.94 9.96 -0.92
N ILE A 77 9.95 10.84 -1.92
CA ILE A 77 8.87 10.89 -2.91
C ILE A 77 8.78 9.60 -3.73
N SER A 78 9.93 9.00 -4.10
CA SER A 78 9.96 7.71 -4.81
C SER A 78 9.34 6.59 -3.96
N LEU A 79 9.66 6.55 -2.66
CA LEU A 79 9.08 5.58 -1.73
C LEU A 79 7.57 5.80 -1.54
N CYS A 80 7.12 7.05 -1.46
CA CYS A 80 5.69 7.36 -1.36
C CYS A 80 4.91 6.97 -2.62
N PHE A 81 5.50 7.12 -3.81
CA PHE A 81 4.88 6.61 -5.04
C PHE A 81 4.75 5.09 -5.03
N TYR A 82 5.76 4.39 -4.54
CA TYR A 82 5.69 2.93 -4.34
C TYR A 82 4.57 2.53 -3.35
N ILE A 83 4.50 3.20 -2.20
CA ILE A 83 3.45 3.00 -1.19
C ILE A 83 2.06 3.24 -1.80
N LEU A 84 1.87 4.34 -2.53
CA LEU A 84 0.60 4.68 -3.17
C LEU A 84 0.19 3.64 -4.21
N GLU A 85 1.12 3.19 -5.05
CA GLU A 85 0.86 2.17 -6.07
C GLU A 85 0.45 0.83 -5.45
N LEU A 86 1.14 0.39 -4.39
CA LEU A 86 0.75 -0.81 -3.65
C LEU A 86 -0.62 -0.64 -2.99
N SER A 87 -0.87 0.49 -2.33
CA SER A 87 -2.17 0.74 -1.70
C SER A 87 -3.32 0.72 -2.72
N GLU A 88 -3.10 1.27 -3.93
CA GLU A 88 -4.07 1.18 -5.03
C GLU A 88 -4.26 -0.28 -5.48
N LYS A 89 -3.18 -1.03 -5.71
CA LYS A 89 -3.25 -2.43 -6.20
C LYS A 89 -3.91 -3.41 -5.23
N PHE A 90 -3.79 -3.16 -3.93
CA PHE A 90 -4.40 -4.00 -2.89
C PHE A 90 -5.80 -3.51 -2.46
N SER A 91 -6.28 -2.40 -3.03
CA SER A 91 -7.64 -1.91 -2.79
C SER A 91 -8.56 -2.27 -3.95
N VAL A 92 -9.86 -2.31 -3.69
CA VAL A 92 -10.88 -2.64 -4.67
C VAL A 92 -11.71 -1.38 -4.99
N GLU A 93 -12.15 -1.27 -6.24
CA GLU A 93 -12.97 -0.13 -6.68
C GLU A 93 -14.38 -0.22 -6.08
N ASN A 94 -14.84 0.89 -5.49
CA ASN A 94 -16.12 0.98 -4.77
C ASN A 94 -16.30 0.01 -3.58
N ASP A 95 -15.22 -0.59 -3.08
CA ASP A 95 -15.24 -1.47 -1.89
C ASP A 95 -14.26 -0.93 -0.83
N PRO A 96 -14.78 -0.31 0.24
CA PRO A 96 -13.94 0.34 1.24
C PRO A 96 -13.20 -0.66 2.12
N ASN A 97 -11.86 -0.61 2.06
CA ASN A 97 -11.00 -1.21 3.06
C ASN A 97 -10.35 -0.11 3.91
N ASN A 98 -11.01 0.25 5.01
CA ASN A 98 -10.54 1.31 5.90
C ASN A 98 -9.17 0.98 6.53
N ASN A 99 -8.81 -0.30 6.69
CA ASN A 99 -7.50 -0.69 7.23
C ASN A 99 -6.36 -0.29 6.29
N ILE A 100 -6.53 -0.48 4.96
CA ILE A 100 -5.52 -0.05 3.98
C ILE A 100 -5.39 1.47 3.96
N TYR A 101 -6.52 2.19 4.05
CA TYR A 101 -6.48 3.66 4.10
C TYR A 101 -5.75 4.17 5.35
N GLN A 102 -6.05 3.60 6.53
CA GLN A 102 -5.38 3.96 7.78
C GLN A 102 -3.88 3.62 7.74
N LEU A 103 -3.51 2.46 7.20
CA LEU A 103 -2.12 2.07 7.02
C LEU A 103 -1.37 3.02 6.08
N LEU A 104 -2.01 3.45 4.99
CA LEU A 104 -1.45 4.45 4.07
C LEU A 104 -1.18 5.78 4.79
N GLU A 105 -2.11 6.24 5.61
CA GLU A 105 -1.93 7.46 6.40
C GLU A 105 -0.77 7.32 7.40
N GLU A 106 -0.70 6.20 8.12
CA GLU A 106 0.33 5.94 9.12
C GLU A 106 1.74 5.91 8.51
N VAL A 107 1.91 5.22 7.37
CA VAL A 107 3.22 5.16 6.70
C VAL A 107 3.63 6.52 6.11
N LEU A 108 2.68 7.29 5.56
CA LEU A 108 2.96 8.61 4.99
C LEU A 108 3.27 9.67 6.06
N GLU A 109 2.72 9.54 7.25
CA GLU A 109 3.12 10.37 8.39
C GLU A 109 4.51 9.96 8.90
N SER A 110 4.72 8.66 9.09
CA SER A 110 5.97 8.10 9.61
C SER A 110 7.19 8.40 8.74
N ILE A 111 7.02 8.39 7.41
CA ILE A 111 8.13 8.64 6.48
C ILE A 111 8.67 10.08 6.57
N LYS A 112 7.92 11.02 7.17
CA LYS A 112 8.37 12.40 7.36
C LYS A 112 9.61 12.47 8.26
N SER A 113 9.69 11.65 9.31
CA SER A 113 10.72 11.74 10.36
C SER A 113 11.47 10.43 10.66
N VAL A 114 11.14 9.32 10.00
CA VAL A 114 11.81 8.03 10.23
C VAL A 114 13.33 8.09 9.97
N GLU A 115 14.10 7.39 10.82
CA GLU A 115 15.54 7.23 10.65
C GLU A 115 15.90 6.17 9.58
N ASN A 116 15.13 5.07 9.53
CA ASN A 116 15.32 3.97 8.60
C ASN A 116 14.09 3.79 7.68
N ASP A 117 14.11 4.44 6.52
CA ASP A 117 13.04 4.34 5.52
C ASP A 117 12.81 2.88 5.07
N GLU A 118 13.88 2.08 4.94
CA GLU A 118 13.79 0.73 4.39
C GLU A 118 13.01 -0.19 5.34
N LEU A 119 13.24 -0.06 6.65
CA LEU A 119 12.49 -0.80 7.66
C LEU A 119 11.00 -0.39 7.69
N LEU A 120 10.70 0.90 7.56
CA LEU A 120 9.31 1.40 7.47
C LEU A 120 8.59 0.81 6.26
N ILE A 121 9.27 0.72 5.11
CA ILE A 121 8.68 0.13 3.90
C ILE A 121 8.44 -1.37 4.08
N ARG A 122 9.39 -2.11 4.68
CA ARG A 122 9.18 -3.54 4.99
C ARG A 122 8.02 -3.75 5.96
N TRP A 123 7.90 -2.89 6.97
CA TRP A 123 6.78 -2.90 7.90
C TRP A 123 5.44 -2.67 7.17
N PHE A 124 5.37 -1.63 6.34
CA PHE A 124 4.19 -1.31 5.54
C PHE A 124 3.76 -2.48 4.66
N GLU A 125 4.68 -3.11 3.93
CA GLU A 125 4.37 -4.26 3.08
C GLU A 125 3.79 -5.44 3.88
N ILE A 126 4.35 -5.74 5.05
CA ILE A 126 3.83 -6.80 5.92
C ILE A 126 2.43 -6.46 6.43
N LYS A 127 2.19 -5.22 6.88
CA LYS A 127 0.87 -4.78 7.33
C LYS A 127 -0.15 -4.73 6.20
N LEU A 128 0.28 -4.44 4.98
CA LEU A 128 -0.57 -4.48 3.80
C LEU A 128 -0.99 -5.92 3.48
N LEU A 129 -0.07 -6.88 3.54
CA LEU A 129 -0.38 -8.31 3.37
C LEU A 129 -1.37 -8.80 4.44
N ILE A 130 -1.22 -8.37 5.70
CA ILE A 130 -2.18 -8.68 6.76
C ILE A 130 -3.56 -8.10 6.42
N SER A 131 -3.61 -6.81 6.06
CA SER A 131 -4.86 -6.09 5.77
C SER A 131 -5.60 -6.66 4.55
N ALA A 132 -4.87 -7.29 3.63
CA ALA A 132 -5.40 -7.94 2.45
C ALA A 132 -5.65 -9.46 2.63
N GLY A 133 -5.33 -10.04 3.78
CA GLY A 133 -5.51 -11.48 4.03
C GLY A 133 -4.49 -12.40 3.32
N PHE A 134 -3.35 -11.85 2.90
CA PHE A 134 -2.28 -12.57 2.20
C PHE A 134 -1.02 -12.80 3.05
N LEU A 135 -1.08 -12.58 4.37
CA LEU A 135 0.06 -12.87 5.23
C LEU A 135 0.38 -14.38 5.17
N PRO A 136 1.63 -14.78 4.86
CA PRO A 136 2.01 -16.19 4.88
C PRO A 136 1.90 -16.82 6.28
N GLU A 137 1.75 -18.14 6.35
CA GLU A 137 1.86 -18.87 7.62
C GLU A 137 3.32 -18.87 8.10
N LEU A 138 3.59 -18.15 9.18
CA LEU A 138 4.94 -17.93 9.71
C LEU A 138 5.22 -18.69 11.00
N TYR A 139 4.24 -19.27 11.67
CA TYR A 139 4.36 -19.82 13.03
C TYR A 139 4.24 -21.34 13.07
N ASN A 140 3.38 -21.92 12.25
CA ASN A 140 3.14 -23.36 12.18
C ASN A 140 3.69 -23.95 10.88
N CYS A 141 4.15 -25.19 10.95
CA CYS A 141 4.58 -25.94 9.78
C CYS A 141 3.36 -26.32 8.96
N LEU A 142 3.31 -25.93 7.68
CA LEU A 142 2.19 -26.23 6.78
C LEU A 142 1.89 -27.74 6.65
N ILE A 143 2.90 -28.60 6.75
CA ILE A 143 2.74 -30.05 6.58
C ILE A 143 2.24 -30.72 7.86
N SER A 144 2.83 -30.37 9.02
CA SER A 144 2.53 -31.06 10.27
C SER A 144 1.49 -30.36 11.15
N GLY A 145 1.18 -29.10 10.86
CA GLY A 145 0.36 -28.22 11.70
C GLY A 145 1.00 -27.84 13.04
N LYS A 146 2.21 -28.33 13.34
CA LYS A 146 2.89 -28.06 14.62
C LYS A 146 3.62 -26.73 14.57
N LYS A 147 3.69 -26.06 15.72
CA LYS A 147 4.49 -24.83 15.90
C LYS A 147 5.95 -25.09 15.52
N LEU A 148 6.49 -24.24 14.66
CA LEU A 148 7.87 -24.28 14.22
C LEU A 148 8.81 -23.93 15.37
N LYS A 149 9.83 -24.78 15.57
CA LYS A 149 10.91 -24.48 16.51
C LYS A 149 11.78 -23.35 15.98
N GLU A 150 12.56 -22.75 16.85
CA GLU A 150 13.56 -21.76 16.43
C GLU A 150 14.63 -22.41 15.56
N GLY A 151 14.81 -21.92 14.34
CA GLY A 151 15.73 -22.51 13.37
C GLY A 151 15.50 -21.95 11.97
N ASP A 152 16.32 -22.41 11.03
CA ASP A 152 16.10 -22.20 9.61
C ASP A 152 14.98 -23.13 9.14
N HIS A 153 14.13 -22.64 8.24
CA HIS A 153 12.97 -23.36 7.72
C HIS A 153 12.85 -23.15 6.21
N VAL A 154 11.90 -23.83 5.59
CA VAL A 154 11.67 -23.72 4.15
C VAL A 154 10.37 -22.96 3.92
N PHE A 155 10.36 -22.00 3.01
CA PHE A 155 9.14 -21.36 2.55
C PHE A 155 8.63 -22.05 1.29
N SER A 156 7.34 -22.41 1.28
CA SER A 156 6.65 -22.88 0.08
C SER A 156 5.95 -21.71 -0.60
N PHE A 157 6.34 -21.39 -1.82
CA PHE A 157 5.73 -20.30 -2.58
C PHE A 157 4.29 -20.60 -3.00
N ASN A 158 3.98 -21.88 -3.30
CA ASN A 158 2.64 -22.27 -3.72
C ASN A 158 1.65 -22.31 -2.56
N GLU A 159 2.11 -22.80 -1.40
CA GLU A 159 1.25 -22.99 -0.22
C GLU A 159 1.26 -21.76 0.70
N GLY A 160 2.14 -20.78 0.45
CA GLY A 160 2.16 -19.50 1.16
C GLY A 160 2.53 -19.62 2.64
N GLY A 161 3.60 -20.34 2.97
CA GLY A 161 4.00 -20.48 4.37
C GLY A 161 5.24 -21.31 4.62
N LEU A 162 5.61 -21.41 5.89
CA LEU A 162 6.81 -22.12 6.34
C LEU A 162 6.55 -23.61 6.58
N ILE A 163 7.55 -24.41 6.22
CA ILE A 163 7.64 -25.85 6.39
C ILE A 163 8.89 -26.13 7.22
N ASP A 164 8.76 -27.00 8.22
CA ASP A 164 9.91 -27.46 9.00
C ASP A 164 10.90 -28.19 8.09
N TYR A 165 12.20 -27.88 8.22
CA TYR A 165 13.25 -28.44 7.37
C TYR A 165 13.24 -29.98 7.32
N HIS A 166 12.75 -30.66 8.36
CA HIS A 166 12.60 -32.12 8.36
C HIS A 166 11.71 -32.65 7.24
N TYR A 167 10.72 -31.88 6.80
CA TYR A 167 9.80 -32.25 5.72
C TYR A 167 10.22 -31.70 4.36
N TYR A 168 11.41 -31.11 4.26
CA TYR A 168 11.88 -30.50 3.02
C TYR A 168 12.16 -31.57 1.94
N SER A 169 11.61 -31.32 0.75
CA SER A 169 12.05 -31.94 -0.50
C SER A 169 12.51 -30.85 -1.47
N GLU A 170 13.65 -31.09 -2.11
CA GLU A 170 14.23 -30.14 -3.06
C GLU A 170 13.29 -29.95 -4.25
N SER A 171 12.79 -28.72 -4.39
CA SER A 171 11.86 -28.34 -5.46
C SER A 171 12.04 -26.88 -5.81
N LEU A 172 11.70 -26.50 -7.05
CA LEU A 172 11.75 -25.11 -7.52
C LEU A 172 10.82 -24.16 -6.75
N ASN A 173 9.82 -24.69 -6.04
CA ASN A 173 8.83 -23.90 -5.29
C ASN A 173 9.17 -23.74 -3.81
N HIS A 174 10.39 -24.12 -3.41
CA HIS A 174 10.87 -24.02 -2.06
C HIS A 174 12.09 -23.09 -1.96
N SER A 175 12.21 -22.38 -0.85
CA SER A 175 13.42 -21.61 -0.54
C SER A 175 13.73 -21.69 0.95
N ILE A 176 15.01 -21.91 1.28
CA ILE A 176 15.47 -21.89 2.67
C ILE A 176 15.42 -20.45 3.17
N ILE A 177 14.70 -20.22 4.26
CA ILE A 177 14.61 -18.93 4.95
C ILE A 177 15.37 -19.05 6.26
N LEU A 178 16.36 -18.17 6.41
CA LEU A 178 17.18 -18.11 7.61
C LEU A 178 16.35 -17.69 8.82
N LYS A 179 16.66 -18.27 9.96
CA LYS A 179 16.12 -17.94 11.29
C LYS A 179 16.02 -16.44 11.56
N LYS A 180 17.05 -15.68 11.19
CA LYS A 180 17.09 -14.22 11.39
C LYS A 180 16.01 -13.50 10.57
N THR A 181 15.76 -13.95 9.34
CA THR A 181 14.71 -13.42 8.47
C THR A 181 13.34 -13.76 9.05
N ILE A 182 13.12 -15.01 9.47
CA ILE A 182 11.86 -15.42 10.11
C ILE A 182 11.58 -14.58 11.37
N LYS A 183 12.59 -14.37 12.22
CA LYS A 183 12.46 -13.51 13.41
C LYS A 183 12.12 -12.07 13.05
N ALA A 184 12.81 -11.49 12.06
CA ALA A 184 12.54 -10.13 11.61
C ALA A 184 11.14 -9.99 11.04
N THR A 185 10.69 -10.92 10.19
CA THR A 185 9.33 -10.89 9.62
C THR A 185 8.27 -11.03 10.71
N ARG A 186 8.41 -11.98 11.64
CA ARG A 186 7.48 -12.12 12.78
C ARG A 186 7.46 -10.85 13.65
N PHE A 187 8.61 -10.23 13.89
CA PHE A 187 8.67 -8.95 14.61
C PHE A 187 7.86 -7.85 13.90
N LEU A 188 7.99 -7.72 12.57
CA LEU A 188 7.20 -6.76 11.80
C LEU A 188 5.69 -7.08 11.78
N VAL A 189 5.32 -8.36 11.83
CA VAL A 189 3.92 -8.80 11.95
C VAL A 189 3.35 -8.38 13.30
N ASP A 190 4.07 -8.67 14.38
CA ASP A 190 3.56 -8.56 15.76
C ASP A 190 3.60 -7.13 16.33
N ASN A 191 4.38 -6.22 15.73
CA ASN A 191 4.58 -4.85 16.24
C ASN A 191 4.00 -3.79 15.29
N ASN A 192 3.47 -2.71 15.86
CA ASN A 192 3.14 -1.50 15.11
C ASN A 192 4.39 -0.63 14.94
N TRP A 193 4.30 0.34 14.03
CA TRP A 193 5.38 1.30 13.81
C TRP A 193 5.53 2.25 15.01
#